data_AF-A0A643BN66-F1
#
_entry.id   AF-A0A643BN66-F1
#
_cell.length_a   1.000
_cell.length_b   1.000
_cell.length_c   1.000
_cell.angle_alpha   90.00
_cell.angle_beta   90.00
_cell.angle_gamma   90.00
#
_symmetry.space_group_name_H-M   'P 1'
#
loop_
_entity.id
_entity.type
_entity.pdbx_description
1 polymer ?
#
loop_
_entity_poly.entity_id
_entity_poly.type
_entity_poly.pdbx_seq_one_letter_code
_entity_poly.pdbx_strand_id
1 'polypeptide(L)'
;MEVCRCHHGYLISLLLFLFHSETACYPLGKRPCEMQAFRIWDVNQKTFYLRNNQLVAGYLQGPNTKLEEKIDVVPIEPHAMFLGIHGGKLCLACVKSGNEIKLGLEPVNITDLSRNNEEDKRFAFIRFDSGPTTSFESAACPGWFLCTALETDQPVGLTNAPQDSVQVTKFYFQQDQ
;
A
#
# COMPACT_ATOMS: atom_id res chain seq x y z
N MET A 1 43.97 49.46 66.43
CA MET A 1 45.08 49.50 65.47
C MET A 1 44.59 48.91 64.17
N GLU A 2 44.80 49.68 63.11
CA GLU A 2 44.86 49.32 61.69
C GLU A 2 43.73 48.63 60.91
N VAL A 3 43.53 49.27 59.76
CA VAL A 3 42.70 49.06 58.58
C VAL A 3 43.15 47.84 57.76
N CYS A 4 42.21 47.15 57.08
CA CYS A 4 42.24 46.79 55.64
C CYS A 4 41.01 45.91 55.30
N ARG A 5 39.94 46.47 54.71
CA ARG A 5 39.60 46.52 53.27
C ARG A 5 39.44 45.16 52.54
N CYS A 6 38.16 44.82 52.30
CA CYS A 6 37.52 44.39 51.04
C CYS A 6 38.01 43.10 50.33
N HIS A 7 37.09 42.16 50.07
CA HIS A 7 36.73 41.73 48.71
C HIS A 7 35.41 40.93 48.71
N HIS A 8 34.42 41.43 47.95
CA HIS A 8 33.45 40.73 47.10
C HIS A 8 33.00 39.32 47.55
N GLY A 9 31.75 39.02 47.88
CA GLY A 9 30.50 39.57 47.35
C GLY A 9 29.59 38.40 46.95
N TYR A 10 28.40 38.38 47.55
CA TYR A 10 27.14 37.81 47.05
C TYR A 10 26.94 36.28 47.00
N LEU A 11 26.24 35.82 48.06
CA LEU A 11 25.06 34.92 48.00
C LEU A 11 24.47 34.81 46.58
N ILE A 12 24.63 33.64 45.94
CA ILE A 12 23.80 33.28 44.80
C ILE A 12 22.72 32.31 45.28
N SER A 13 21.53 32.89 45.27
CA SER A 13 20.24 32.37 45.65
C SER A 13 19.89 31.08 44.89
N LEU A 14 19.33 30.14 45.63
CA LEU A 14 18.71 28.91 45.15
C LEU A 14 17.42 29.28 44.39
N LEU A 15 17.55 29.75 43.15
CA LEU A 15 16.43 29.92 42.24
C LEU A 15 16.25 28.65 41.42
N LEU A 16 15.37 27.78 41.92
CA LEU A 16 14.70 26.73 41.17
C LEU A 16 13.90 27.40 40.04
N PHE A 17 14.57 27.72 38.94
CA PHE A 17 13.89 28.08 37.70
C PHE A 17 13.19 26.82 37.19
N LEU A 18 11.87 26.81 37.39
CA LEU A 18 10.89 26.08 36.60
C LEU A 18 11.16 26.34 35.12
N PHE A 19 12.03 25.54 34.50
CA PHE A 19 12.05 25.40 33.06
C PHE A 19 10.86 24.51 32.70
N HIS A 20 9.71 25.15 32.48
CA HIS A 20 8.69 24.59 31.63
C HIS A 20 9.31 24.46 30.24
N SER A 21 9.79 23.26 29.91
CA SER A 21 10.02 22.87 28.54
C SER A 21 8.65 22.76 27.88
N GLU A 22 8.22 23.85 27.25
CA GLU A 22 7.19 23.83 26.22
C GLU A 22 7.74 22.97 25.07
N THR A 23 7.58 21.65 25.17
CA THR A 23 7.73 20.78 24.02
C THR A 23 6.55 21.07 23.11
N ALA A 24 6.71 22.06 22.23
CA ALA A 24 5.92 22.12 21.02
C ALA A 24 6.11 20.79 20.30
N CYS A 25 5.12 19.91 20.42
CA CYS A 25 5.02 18.71 19.61
C CYS A 25 4.83 19.17 18.17
N TYR A 26 5.92 19.41 17.46
CA TYR A 26 5.89 19.42 16.01
C TYR A 26 5.36 18.05 15.58
N PRO A 27 4.26 17.98 14.80
CA PRO A 27 3.92 16.72 14.16
C PRO A 27 5.13 16.35 13.33
N LEU A 28 5.81 15.25 13.69
CA LEU A 28 6.86 14.68 12.89
C LEU A 28 6.23 14.40 11.54
N GLY A 29 6.48 15.28 10.56
CA GLY A 29 5.98 15.16 9.21
C GLY A 29 6.34 13.77 8.73
N LYS A 30 5.34 12.89 8.63
CA LYS A 30 5.52 11.59 7.99
C LYS A 30 6.10 11.91 6.61
N ARG A 31 7.27 11.35 6.29
CA ARG A 31 7.72 11.35 4.90
C ARG A 31 6.54 10.80 4.09
N PRO A 32 6.11 11.47 3.01
CA PRO A 32 5.12 10.89 2.12
C PRO A 32 5.59 9.47 1.80
N CYS A 33 4.72 8.49 2.04
CA CYS A 33 4.99 7.13 1.65
C CYS A 33 5.10 7.17 0.12
N GLU A 34 6.31 7.08 -0.42
CA GLU A 34 6.51 7.23 -1.86
C GLU A 34 5.80 6.07 -2.57
N MET A 35 4.84 6.45 -3.41
CA MET A 35 4.15 5.53 -4.29
C MET A 35 5.15 4.98 -5.31
N GLN A 36 5.14 3.67 -5.48
CA GLN A 36 6.06 2.96 -6.38
C GLN A 36 5.27 2.21 -7.44
N ALA A 37 5.74 2.24 -8.69
CA ALA A 37 5.15 1.45 -9.76
C ALA A 37 5.78 0.06 -9.83
N PHE A 38 4.95 -0.96 -10.03
CA PHE A 38 5.35 -2.36 -10.16
C PHE A 38 4.78 -2.94 -11.44
N ARG A 39 5.56 -3.78 -12.10
CA ARG A 39 5.05 -4.71 -13.12
C ARG A 39 4.52 -5.95 -12.43
N ILE A 40 3.37 -6.42 -12.89
CA ILE A 40 2.71 -7.64 -12.41
C ILE A 40 2.30 -8.52 -13.59
N TRP A 41 2.58 -9.82 -13.49
CA TRP A 41 2.06 -10.81 -14.42
C TRP A 41 1.92 -12.15 -13.71
N ASP A 42 0.96 -12.96 -14.13
CA ASP A 42 0.75 -14.27 -13.52
C ASP A 42 1.80 -15.30 -13.96
N VAL A 43 1.87 -16.44 -13.28
CA VAL A 43 2.82 -17.52 -13.63
C VAL A 43 2.62 -18.07 -15.05
N ASN A 44 1.45 -17.88 -15.64
CA ASN A 44 1.14 -18.23 -17.02
C ASN A 44 1.50 -17.12 -18.02
N GLN A 45 2.21 -16.07 -17.57
CA GLN A 45 2.66 -14.92 -18.37
C GLN A 45 1.53 -14.00 -18.87
N LYS A 46 0.35 -14.02 -18.24
CA LYS A 46 -0.69 -13.02 -18.53
C LYS A 46 -0.39 -11.72 -17.80
N THR A 47 -0.40 -10.62 -18.53
CA THR A 47 -0.24 -9.26 -17.98
C THR A 47 -1.60 -8.62 -17.79
N PHE A 48 -1.66 -7.59 -16.94
CA PHE A 48 -2.89 -6.83 -16.73
C PHE A 48 -3.04 -5.72 -17.75
N TYR A 49 -4.26 -5.49 -18.20
CA TYR A 49 -4.64 -4.34 -19.00
C TYR A 49 -6.09 -3.94 -18.73
N LEU A 50 -6.45 -2.70 -19.07
CA LEU A 50 -7.82 -2.23 -18.88
C LEU A 50 -8.68 -2.50 -20.12
N ARG A 51 -9.87 -3.09 -19.93
CA ARG A 51 -10.90 -3.26 -20.97
C ARG A 51 -12.25 -2.93 -20.38
N ASN A 52 -12.98 -1.99 -20.98
CA ASN A 52 -14.31 -1.54 -20.52
C ASN A 52 -14.34 -1.16 -19.03
N ASN A 53 -13.33 -0.42 -18.57
CA ASN A 53 -13.15 -0.01 -17.17
C ASN A 53 -13.04 -1.16 -16.16
N GLN A 54 -12.64 -2.34 -16.63
CA GLN A 54 -12.38 -3.51 -15.81
C GLN A 54 -10.94 -3.98 -16.04
N LEU A 55 -10.28 -4.39 -14.96
CA LEU A 55 -8.94 -4.97 -15.03
C LEU A 55 -9.05 -6.39 -15.58
N VAL A 56 -8.28 -6.70 -16.63
CA VAL A 56 -8.32 -7.98 -17.35
C VAL A 56 -6.90 -8.54 -17.43
N ALA A 57 -6.77 -9.87 -17.37
CA ALA A 57 -5.51 -10.56 -17.56
C ALA A 57 -5.46 -11.28 -18.91
N GLY A 58 -4.46 -10.99 -19.72
CA GLY A 58 -4.32 -11.61 -21.05
C GLY A 58 -2.93 -11.51 -21.64
N TYR A 59 -2.80 -11.93 -22.90
CA TYR A 59 -1.53 -11.93 -23.62
C TYR A 59 -1.45 -10.72 -24.55
N LEU A 60 -0.69 -9.70 -24.15
CA LEU A 60 -0.46 -8.53 -24.99
C LEU A 60 0.69 -8.80 -25.98
N GLN A 61 0.48 -8.47 -27.26
CA GLN A 61 1.47 -8.68 -28.32
C GLN A 61 1.62 -7.46 -29.21
N GLY A 62 2.83 -7.29 -29.78
CA GLY A 62 3.16 -6.23 -30.72
C GLY A 62 2.82 -4.84 -30.15
N PRO A 63 2.07 -4.00 -30.86
CA PRO A 63 1.76 -2.64 -30.40
C PRO A 63 0.84 -2.59 -29.17
N ASN A 64 0.21 -3.71 -28.78
CA ASN A 64 -0.69 -3.77 -27.63
C ASN A 64 0.06 -3.89 -26.30
N THR A 65 1.37 -4.15 -26.30
CA THR A 65 2.17 -4.21 -25.06
C THR A 65 2.18 -2.88 -24.30
N LYS A 66 1.95 -1.76 -24.99
CA LYS A 66 1.79 -0.43 -24.37
C LYS A 66 0.51 -0.29 -23.52
N LEU A 67 -0.43 -1.24 -23.63
CA LEU A 67 -1.66 -1.27 -22.83
C LEU A 67 -1.46 -1.98 -21.49
N GLU A 68 -0.26 -2.54 -21.23
CA GLU A 68 0.07 -3.16 -19.96
C GLU A 68 -0.09 -2.14 -18.82
N GLU A 69 -0.93 -2.49 -17.87
CA GLU A 69 -1.15 -1.70 -16.66
C GLU A 69 -0.07 -2.05 -15.63
N LYS A 70 0.57 -1.00 -15.11
CA LYS A 70 1.45 -1.10 -13.94
C LYS A 70 0.62 -0.92 -12.68
N ILE A 71 1.06 -1.56 -11.60
CA ILE A 71 0.43 -1.44 -10.29
C ILE A 71 1.17 -0.38 -9.50
N ASP A 72 0.46 0.69 -9.14
CA ASP A 72 0.89 1.68 -8.17
C ASP A 72 0.71 1.12 -6.76
N VAL A 73 1.76 1.19 -5.94
CA VAL A 73 1.81 0.60 -4.60
C VAL A 73 2.12 1.67 -3.58
N VAL A 74 1.30 1.73 -2.53
CA VAL A 74 1.61 2.49 -1.30
C VAL A 74 1.71 1.49 -0.13
N PRO A 75 2.91 1.26 0.43
CA PRO A 75 3.05 0.35 1.55
C PRO A 75 2.42 0.93 2.83
N ILE A 76 1.69 0.06 3.55
CA ILE A 76 1.03 0.34 4.83
C ILE A 76 1.89 -0.17 5.99
N GLU A 77 2.32 -1.41 5.85
CA GLU A 77 3.16 -2.21 6.76
C GLU A 77 4.06 -3.12 5.90
N PRO A 78 5.07 -3.82 6.46
CA PRO A 78 6.03 -4.58 5.66
C PRO A 78 5.43 -5.55 4.62
N HIS A 79 4.24 -6.10 4.88
CA HIS A 79 3.54 -7.03 3.99
C HIS A 79 2.13 -6.57 3.62
N ALA A 80 1.73 -5.33 3.94
CA ALA A 80 0.40 -4.83 3.61
C ALA A 80 0.53 -3.55 2.79
N MET A 81 -0.28 -3.41 1.75
CA MET A 81 -0.19 -2.29 0.82
C MET A 81 -1.54 -1.96 0.20
N PHE A 82 -1.70 -0.71 -0.20
CA PHE A 82 -2.73 -0.32 -1.15
C PHE A 82 -2.22 -0.59 -2.57
N LEU A 83 -3.14 -0.99 -3.45
CA LEU A 83 -2.86 -1.26 -4.86
C LEU A 83 -3.74 -0.35 -5.72
N GLY A 84 -3.16 0.27 -6.73
CA GLY A 84 -3.86 1.09 -7.70
C GLY A 84 -3.26 0.99 -9.09
N ILE A 85 -3.90 1.67 -10.04
CA ILE A 85 -3.42 1.86 -11.41
C ILE A 85 -3.61 3.34 -11.80
N HIS A 86 -3.09 3.70 -12.98
CA HIS A 86 -3.20 5.06 -13.55
C HIS A 86 -2.59 6.15 -12.66
N GLY A 87 -1.45 5.86 -12.05
CA GLY A 87 -0.78 6.77 -11.12
C GLY A 87 -1.54 6.87 -9.79
N GLY A 88 -2.12 5.75 -9.34
CA GLY A 88 -2.85 5.64 -8.09
C GLY A 88 -4.25 6.25 -8.10
N LYS A 89 -4.79 6.65 -9.26
CA LYS A 89 -6.12 7.30 -9.35
C LYS A 89 -7.30 6.32 -9.35
N LEU A 90 -7.02 5.05 -9.66
CA LEU A 90 -7.99 3.97 -9.62
C LEU A 90 -7.45 2.90 -8.68
N CYS A 91 -8.07 2.74 -7.51
CA CYS A 91 -7.64 1.76 -6.51
C CYS A 91 -8.35 0.42 -6.72
N LEU A 92 -7.61 -0.67 -6.54
CA LEU A 92 -8.16 -2.02 -6.49
C LEU A 92 -8.90 -2.19 -5.17
N ALA A 93 -10.17 -2.60 -5.24
CA ALA A 93 -11.04 -2.72 -4.09
C ALA A 93 -11.63 -4.12 -3.99
N CYS A 94 -11.68 -4.67 -2.78
CA CYS A 94 -12.49 -5.83 -2.46
C CYS A 94 -13.92 -5.38 -2.18
N VAL A 95 -14.82 -5.55 -3.16
CA VAL A 95 -16.22 -5.16 -3.05
C VAL A 95 -17.05 -6.37 -2.64
N LYS A 96 -17.76 -6.23 -1.52
CA LYS A 96 -18.70 -7.25 -1.03
C LYS A 96 -20.14 -6.78 -1.24
N SER A 97 -20.91 -7.53 -2.03
CA SER A 97 -22.33 -7.29 -2.27
C SER A 97 -23.12 -8.54 -1.88
N GLY A 98 -23.75 -8.51 -0.71
CA GLY A 98 -24.39 -9.68 -0.12
C GLY A 98 -23.39 -10.81 0.15
N ASN A 99 -23.58 -11.94 -0.54
CA ASN A 99 -22.68 -13.11 -0.46
C ASN A 99 -21.60 -13.12 -1.54
N GLU A 100 -21.61 -12.16 -2.46
CA GLU A 100 -20.67 -12.09 -3.55
C GLU A 100 -19.49 -11.16 -3.20
N ILE A 101 -18.27 -11.66 -3.41
CA ILE A 101 -17.04 -10.89 -3.24
C ILE A 101 -16.38 -10.79 -4.60
N LYS A 102 -16.05 -9.56 -5.01
CA LYS A 102 -15.47 -9.24 -6.31
C LYS A 102 -14.35 -8.23 -6.18
N LEU A 103 -13.44 -8.27 -7.14
CA LEU A 103 -12.49 -7.18 -7.35
C LEU A 103 -13.18 -6.06 -8.11
N GLY A 104 -13.06 -4.83 -7.62
CA GLY A 104 -13.51 -3.61 -8.28
C GLY A 104 -12.35 -2.63 -8.50
N LEU A 105 -12.55 -1.69 -9.43
CA LEU A 105 -11.72 -0.50 -9.56
C LEU A 105 -12.55 0.70 -9.12
N GLU A 106 -12.12 1.41 -8.09
CA GLU A 106 -12.81 2.61 -7.60
C GLU A 106 -11.98 3.87 -7.88
N PRO A 107 -12.62 4.99 -8.28
CA PRO A 107 -11.94 6.27 -8.57
C PRO A 107 -11.57 7.02 -7.28
N VAL A 108 -10.66 6.43 -6.51
CA VAL A 108 -10.10 6.97 -5.28
C VAL A 108 -8.59 7.08 -5.46
N ASN A 109 -8.01 8.20 -5.02
CA ASN A 109 -6.57 8.37 -5.05
C ASN A 109 -5.91 7.58 -3.91
N ILE A 110 -4.96 6.72 -4.26
CA ILE A 110 -4.25 5.83 -3.35
C ILE A 110 -3.54 6.58 -2.21
N THR A 111 -3.12 7.83 -2.43
CA THR A 111 -2.46 8.65 -1.41
C THR A 111 -3.41 9.21 -0.37
N ASP A 112 -4.72 9.23 -0.67
CA ASP A 112 -5.76 9.71 0.23
C ASP A 112 -6.24 8.59 1.17
N LEU A 113 -5.87 7.34 0.89
CA LEU A 113 -6.19 6.17 1.71
C LEU A 113 -5.39 6.18 3.01
N SER A 114 -6.07 5.81 4.09
CA SER A 114 -5.48 5.74 5.42
C SER A 114 -5.67 4.36 6.04
N ARG A 115 -4.58 3.78 6.53
CA ARG A 115 -4.64 2.51 7.27
C ARG A 115 -5.50 2.56 8.54
N ASN A 116 -5.71 3.75 9.09
CA ASN A 116 -6.50 3.95 10.31
C ASN A 116 -7.99 4.11 10.01
N ASN A 117 -8.38 4.19 8.74
CA ASN A 117 -9.76 4.27 8.31
C ASN A 117 -10.26 2.86 7.96
N GLU A 118 -11.26 2.37 8.70
CA GLU A 118 -11.83 1.04 8.46
C GLU A 118 -12.46 0.89 7.07
N GLU A 119 -12.98 1.98 6.50
CA GLU A 119 -13.54 1.94 5.14
C GLU A 119 -12.47 1.69 4.08
N ASP A 120 -11.23 2.17 4.32
CA ASP A 120 -10.11 2.05 3.38
C ASP A 120 -9.49 0.65 3.39
N LYS A 121 -9.82 -0.17 4.41
CA LYS A 121 -9.37 -1.56 4.51
C LYS A 121 -9.74 -2.38 3.28
N ARG A 122 -10.81 -2.02 2.56
CA ARG A 122 -11.22 -2.69 1.31
C ARG A 122 -10.22 -2.53 0.17
N PHE A 123 -9.34 -1.53 0.22
CA PHE A 123 -8.29 -1.30 -0.76
C PHE A 123 -6.95 -1.94 -0.37
N ALA A 124 -6.85 -2.47 0.86
CA ALA A 124 -5.62 -3.04 1.38
C ALA A 124 -5.49 -4.52 1.02
N PHE A 125 -4.30 -4.90 0.58
CA PHE A 125 -3.91 -6.27 0.27
C PHE A 125 -2.70 -6.69 1.08
N ILE A 126 -2.72 -7.94 1.55
CA ILE A 126 -1.62 -8.59 2.25
C ILE A 126 -0.83 -9.40 1.23
N ARG A 127 0.46 -9.09 1.13
CA ARG A 127 1.42 -9.73 0.24
C ARG A 127 2.05 -10.94 0.91
N PHE A 128 2.02 -12.08 0.23
CA PHE A 128 2.76 -13.28 0.62
C PHE A 128 3.75 -13.67 -0.46
N ASP A 129 5.04 -13.66 -0.12
CA ASP A 129 6.09 -14.11 -1.03
C ASP A 129 6.32 -15.62 -0.89
N SER A 130 6.39 -16.29 -2.03
CA SER A 130 6.66 -17.72 -2.17
C SER A 130 7.70 -17.92 -3.27
N GLY A 131 8.98 -17.87 -2.87
CA GLY A 131 10.11 -17.91 -3.78
C GLY A 131 10.10 -16.71 -4.74
N PRO A 132 10.10 -16.91 -6.07
CA PRO A 132 10.08 -15.80 -7.04
C PRO A 132 8.67 -15.25 -7.31
N THR A 133 7.64 -15.87 -6.73
CA THR A 133 6.24 -15.49 -6.93
C THR A 133 5.63 -14.92 -5.66
N THR A 134 4.56 -14.17 -5.83
CA THR A 134 3.84 -13.48 -4.78
C THR A 134 2.34 -13.74 -4.94
N SER A 135 1.61 -13.85 -3.84
CA SER A 135 0.15 -13.80 -3.82
C SER A 135 -0.34 -12.62 -2.99
N PHE A 136 -1.56 -12.16 -3.27
CA PHE A 136 -2.18 -11.02 -2.60
C PHE A 136 -3.52 -11.44 -2.01
N GLU A 137 -3.67 -11.33 -0.70
CA GLU A 137 -4.92 -11.58 0.02
C GLU A 137 -5.62 -10.26 0.32
N SER A 138 -6.94 -10.21 0.20
CA SER A 138 -7.73 -9.06 0.61
C SER A 138 -7.72 -8.89 2.13
N ALA A 139 -7.29 -7.72 2.63
CA ALA A 139 -7.34 -7.43 4.06
C ALA A 139 -8.78 -7.30 4.58
N ALA A 140 -9.73 -6.87 3.73
CA ALA A 140 -11.14 -6.73 4.10
C ALA A 140 -11.91 -8.05 4.05
N CYS A 141 -11.47 -9.00 3.23
CA CYS A 141 -12.08 -10.33 3.12
C CYS A 141 -11.00 -11.42 3.26
N PRO A 142 -10.59 -11.77 4.49
CA PRO A 142 -9.62 -12.83 4.73
C PRO A 142 -10.01 -14.15 4.05
N GLY A 143 -9.01 -14.86 3.53
CA GLY A 143 -9.15 -16.04 2.70
C GLY A 143 -9.38 -15.75 1.22
N TRP A 144 -9.64 -14.50 0.81
CA TRP A 144 -9.84 -14.15 -0.60
C TRP A 144 -8.57 -13.58 -1.23
N PHE A 145 -8.09 -14.24 -2.28
CA PHE A 145 -6.85 -13.92 -2.97
C PHE A 145 -7.11 -13.33 -4.35
N LEU A 146 -6.28 -12.36 -4.76
CA LEU A 146 -6.22 -11.88 -6.13
C LEU A 146 -5.96 -13.07 -7.07
N CYS A 147 -6.75 -13.17 -8.13
CA CYS A 147 -6.63 -14.28 -9.07
C CYS A 147 -6.90 -13.87 -10.52
N THR A 148 -6.36 -14.65 -11.44
CA THR A 148 -6.73 -14.65 -12.86
C THR A 148 -7.34 -16.00 -13.24
N ALA A 149 -8.19 -16.00 -14.26
CA ALA A 149 -8.67 -17.25 -14.84
C ALA A 149 -7.56 -17.95 -15.63
N LEU A 150 -7.74 -19.24 -15.94
CA LEU A 150 -6.87 -19.94 -16.90
C LEU A 150 -7.05 -19.37 -18.31
N GLU A 151 -8.28 -19.07 -18.69
CA GLU A 151 -8.62 -18.43 -19.95
C GLU A 151 -8.01 -17.02 -20.02
N THR A 152 -7.57 -16.65 -21.22
CA THR A 152 -7.07 -15.32 -21.49
C THR A 152 -8.23 -14.32 -21.62
N ASP A 153 -7.90 -13.04 -21.47
CA ASP A 153 -8.83 -11.92 -21.61
C ASP A 153 -10.01 -11.96 -20.63
N GLN A 154 -9.83 -12.63 -19.48
CA GLN A 154 -10.81 -12.69 -18.41
C GLN A 154 -10.54 -11.63 -17.32
N PRO A 155 -11.60 -11.19 -16.62
CA PRO A 155 -11.47 -10.23 -15.54
C PRO A 155 -10.52 -10.73 -14.45
N VAL A 156 -9.68 -9.84 -13.91
CA VAL A 156 -8.97 -10.11 -12.67
C VAL A 156 -10.00 -10.12 -11.53
N GLY A 157 -9.91 -11.12 -10.65
CA GLY A 157 -10.92 -11.38 -9.63
C GLY A 157 -10.34 -11.64 -8.26
N LEU A 158 -11.22 -12.10 -7.37
CA LEU A 158 -10.87 -12.63 -6.06
C LEU A 158 -11.38 -14.07 -5.94
N THR A 159 -10.63 -14.91 -5.22
CA THR A 159 -11.01 -16.30 -4.97
C THR A 159 -10.73 -16.74 -3.56
N ASN A 160 -11.63 -17.52 -2.97
CA ASN A 160 -11.42 -18.20 -1.69
C ASN A 160 -10.95 -19.66 -1.82
N ALA A 161 -10.67 -20.12 -3.04
CA ALA A 161 -10.17 -21.46 -3.31
C ALA A 161 -8.81 -21.40 -4.05
N PRO A 162 -7.76 -20.84 -3.43
CA PRO A 162 -6.47 -20.61 -4.09
C PRO A 162 -5.72 -21.89 -4.48
N GLN A 163 -6.20 -23.06 -4.05
CA GLN A 163 -5.64 -24.39 -4.34
C GLN A 163 -6.33 -25.06 -5.53
N ASP A 164 -7.46 -24.51 -6.00
CA ASP A 164 -8.16 -25.03 -7.16
C ASP A 164 -7.37 -24.75 -8.43
N SER A 165 -7.22 -25.74 -9.29
CA SER A 165 -6.43 -25.64 -10.52
C SER A 165 -7.07 -24.76 -11.61
N VAL A 166 -8.26 -24.21 -11.37
CA VAL A 166 -9.05 -23.41 -12.33
C VAL A 166 -8.64 -21.93 -12.32
N GLN A 167 -7.86 -21.49 -11.32
CA GLN A 167 -7.46 -20.10 -11.17
C GLN A 167 -5.98 -19.99 -10.81
N VAL A 168 -5.39 -18.85 -11.14
CA VAL A 168 -3.99 -18.55 -10.86
C VAL A 168 -3.92 -17.44 -9.80
N THR A 169 -3.29 -17.73 -8.68
CA THR A 169 -3.13 -16.80 -7.53
C THR A 169 -1.69 -16.38 -7.29
N LYS A 170 -0.77 -16.84 -8.16
CA LYS A 170 0.67 -16.56 -8.08
C LYS A 170 1.08 -15.63 -9.20
N PHE A 171 1.78 -14.57 -8.81
CA PHE A 171 2.22 -13.51 -9.70
C PHE A 171 3.72 -13.27 -9.53
N TYR A 172 4.38 -12.90 -10.61
CA TYR A 172 5.64 -12.20 -10.53
C TYR A 172 5.33 -10.72 -10.26
N PHE A 173 6.05 -10.12 -9.31
CA PHE A 173 5.80 -8.75 -8.88
C PHE A 173 7.12 -8.00 -8.69
N GLN A 174 7.44 -7.15 -9.66
CA GLN A 174 8.75 -6.51 -9.76
C GLN A 174 8.60 -4.99 -9.81
N GLN A 175 9.37 -4.28 -8.99
CA GLN A 175 9.40 -2.83 -9.04
C GLN A 175 9.90 -2.36 -10.41
N ASP A 176 9.14 -1.47 -11.02
CA ASP A 176 9.47 -0.85 -12.29
C ASP A 176 10.54 0.22 -12.03
N GLN A 177 11.72 0.05 -12.64
CA GLN A 177 12.89 0.91 -12.45
C GLN A 177 12.91 2.08 -13.42
#